data_AF-A0A969P8N5-F1
#
_entry.id   AF-A0A969P8N5-F1
#
_cell.length_a   1.000
_cell.length_b   1.000
_cell.length_c   1.000
_cell.angle_alpha   90.00
_cell.angle_beta   90.00
_cell.angle_gamma   90.00
#
_symmetry.space_group_name_H-M   'P 1'
#
loop_
_entity.id
_entity.type
_entity.pdbx_description
1 polymer ?
#
loop_
_entity_poly.entity_id
_entity_poly.type
_entity_poly.pdbx_seq_one_letter_code
_entity_poly.pdbx_strand_id
1 'polypeptide(L)'
;MLHCSRWFWQAKLVALLLLIGGIGLCATYLYGWPRMTTLPMDARPVLLAFTGLHELETFADGTGVYRWTQGQAQLTLPNPGGSLLVRLQLAGGPGRYVPVVISSPQAQLPIQVAAEPRTYAVLFPAAAAERVTLEIDSPVIKERHRTLGVVVAGVSIIGGGSVPLFVGLALWVATATSYLLMSQALRGPQRHWQGAGLLLLLLALLLFWQTRWGWVYGLLVPLLLLTGVTCLISVVLERWLWRHPVPPEPVITLSPAKQDVAWLAGVLLAALLIRLPWLAAADPVGDMELAARRMWLLHMQGLAGAYLLDGDYMPLRLYLLAGLSQLVLPLGSDFHAPLPAITKILIKLPGLLADLLTITLLFWYSRRRVDACRAAMIAALYALSPPVWINVAWWGQVDALLMVFLAALCCCSTVLLGAGAGSAGQLRC
;
A
#
# COMPACT_ATOMS: atom_id res chain seq x y z
N MET A 1 10.21 43.52 12.23
CA MET A 1 9.59 42.22 11.88
C MET A 1 9.97 41.70 10.48
N LEU A 2 10.12 42.53 9.44
CA LEU A 2 10.43 42.07 8.07
C LEU A 2 11.80 41.38 7.90
N HIS A 3 12.85 41.77 8.64
CA HIS A 3 14.16 41.11 8.57
C HIS A 3 14.19 39.69 9.17
N CYS A 4 13.38 39.42 10.21
CA CYS A 4 13.30 38.10 10.83
C CYS A 4 12.63 37.06 9.91
N SER A 5 11.68 37.52 9.08
CA SER A 5 11.01 36.68 8.08
C SER A 5 11.97 36.20 6.97
N ARG A 6 12.81 37.09 6.43
CA ARG A 6 13.74 36.72 5.34
C ARG A 6 14.75 35.65 5.76
N TRP A 7 15.34 35.78 6.94
CA TRP A 7 16.28 34.80 7.49
C TRP A 7 15.64 33.42 7.67
N PHE A 8 14.39 33.37 8.13
CA PHE A 8 13.68 32.12 8.32
C PHE A 8 13.44 31.36 7.02
N TRP A 9 13.05 32.06 5.94
CA TRP A 9 12.86 31.44 4.63
C TRP A 9 14.18 30.96 4.01
N GLN A 10 15.26 31.72 4.19
CA GLN A 10 16.58 31.31 3.72
C GLN A 10 17.06 30.04 4.43
N ALA A 11 16.91 29.95 5.75
CA ALA A 11 17.29 28.75 6.49
C ALA A 11 16.51 27.49 6.06
N LYS A 12 15.20 27.62 5.81
CA LYS A 12 14.38 26.52 5.27
C LYS A 12 14.82 26.08 3.89
N LEU A 13 15.12 27.04 3.00
CA LEU A 13 15.59 26.73 1.65
C LEU A 13 16.94 26.03 1.69
N VAL A 14 17.89 26.51 2.51
CA VAL A 14 19.20 25.88 2.69
C VAL A 14 19.06 24.47 3.22
N ALA A 15 18.26 24.26 4.27
CA ALA A 15 18.01 22.92 4.83
C ALA A 15 17.40 21.98 3.78
N LEU A 16 16.43 22.44 2.99
CA LEU A 16 15.84 21.66 1.91
C LEU A 16 16.88 21.27 0.84
N LEU A 17 17.70 22.22 0.39
CA LEU A 17 18.74 21.97 -0.60
C LEU A 17 19.78 20.97 -0.08
N LEU A 18 20.20 21.09 1.19
CA LEU A 18 21.09 20.13 1.83
C LEU A 18 20.48 18.73 1.93
N LEU A 19 19.18 18.63 2.23
CA LEU A 19 18.47 17.35 2.26
C LEU A 19 18.41 16.70 0.87
N ILE A 20 18.00 17.45 -0.15
CA ILE A 20 17.90 16.96 -1.53
C ILE A 20 19.28 16.55 -2.06
N GLY A 21 20.30 17.38 -1.86
CA GLY A 21 21.67 17.09 -2.26
C GLY A 21 22.24 15.90 -1.51
N GLY A 22 22.09 15.88 -0.18
CA GLY A 22 22.58 14.79 0.68
C GLY A 22 21.92 13.46 0.33
N ILE A 23 20.60 13.42 0.16
CA ILE A 23 19.91 12.18 -0.20
C ILE A 23 20.24 11.71 -1.62
N GLY A 24 20.45 12.64 -2.56
CA GLY A 24 20.91 12.33 -3.90
C GLY A 24 22.31 11.71 -3.92
N LEU A 25 23.23 12.25 -3.12
CA LEU A 25 24.57 11.68 -2.94
C LEU A 25 24.53 10.29 -2.29
N CYS A 26 23.74 10.13 -1.22
CA CYS A 26 23.54 8.84 -0.57
C CYS A 26 22.98 7.80 -1.55
N ALA A 27 21.94 8.15 -2.31
CA ALA A 27 21.36 7.25 -3.32
C ALA A 27 22.39 6.88 -4.39
N THR A 28 23.16 7.86 -4.89
CA THR A 28 24.22 7.62 -5.89
C THR A 28 25.29 6.68 -5.38
N TYR A 29 25.80 6.91 -4.16
CA TYR A 29 26.76 6.04 -3.52
C TYR A 29 26.22 4.61 -3.36
N LEU A 30 24.99 4.49 -2.85
CA LEU A 30 24.33 3.23 -2.54
C LEU A 30 23.97 2.40 -3.79
N TYR A 31 23.58 3.04 -4.88
CA TYR A 31 23.35 2.39 -6.18
C TYR A 31 24.64 2.14 -6.97
N GLY A 32 25.78 2.71 -6.55
CA GLY A 32 27.08 2.42 -7.13
C GLY A 32 27.55 0.97 -6.92
N TRP A 33 27.03 0.28 -5.90
CA TRP A 33 27.40 -1.08 -5.57
C TRP A 33 26.72 -2.10 -6.51
N PRO A 34 27.43 -3.14 -6.98
CA PRO A 34 26.84 -4.18 -7.79
C PRO A 34 25.82 -4.98 -6.98
N ARG A 35 24.70 -5.34 -7.61
CA ARG A 35 23.62 -6.14 -7.02
C ARG A 35 23.22 -7.23 -7.99
N MET A 36 22.82 -8.37 -7.43
CA MET A 36 22.40 -9.53 -8.19
C MET A 36 21.20 -10.19 -7.51
N THR A 37 20.26 -10.68 -8.31
CA THR A 37 19.22 -11.59 -7.83
C THR A 37 18.91 -12.64 -8.89
N THR A 38 18.42 -13.79 -8.45
CA THR A 38 17.94 -14.87 -9.32
C THR A 38 16.47 -15.10 -8.99
N LEU A 39 15.62 -14.99 -10.01
CA LEU A 39 14.18 -15.13 -9.94
C LEU A 39 13.79 -16.45 -10.62
N PRO A 40 13.37 -17.47 -9.86
CA PRO A 40 12.83 -18.69 -10.43
C PRO A 40 11.45 -18.44 -11.06
N MET A 41 10.99 -19.33 -11.94
CA MET A 41 9.71 -19.14 -12.67
C MET A 41 8.45 -19.39 -11.84
N ASP A 42 8.62 -19.89 -10.62
CA ASP A 42 7.61 -19.97 -9.56
C ASP A 42 7.64 -18.77 -8.60
N ALA A 43 8.52 -17.77 -8.84
CA ALA A 43 8.56 -16.57 -8.04
C ALA A 43 7.19 -15.86 -8.03
N ARG A 44 6.83 -15.29 -6.86
CA ARG A 44 5.58 -14.56 -6.70
C ARG A 44 5.47 -13.42 -7.73
N PRO A 45 4.26 -13.12 -8.27
CA PRO A 45 4.08 -12.08 -9.28
C PRO A 45 4.62 -10.70 -8.89
N VAL A 46 4.68 -10.39 -7.59
CA VAL A 46 5.29 -9.14 -7.11
C VAL A 46 6.79 -9.06 -7.43
N LEU A 47 7.52 -10.17 -7.38
CA LEU A 47 8.96 -10.25 -7.66
C LEU A 47 9.22 -10.39 -9.17
N LEU A 48 8.42 -11.21 -9.84
CA LEU A 48 8.51 -11.47 -11.26
C LEU A 48 7.12 -11.41 -11.88
N ALA A 49 6.75 -10.24 -12.39
CA ALA A 49 5.52 -10.10 -13.16
C ALA A 49 5.78 -10.53 -14.60
N PHE A 50 4.89 -11.33 -15.17
CA PHE A 50 5.02 -11.83 -16.54
C PHE A 50 3.67 -11.90 -17.24
N THR A 51 3.70 -11.82 -18.57
CA THR A 51 2.56 -12.06 -19.47
C THR A 51 3.02 -12.90 -20.66
N GLY A 52 2.08 -13.58 -21.33
CA GLY A 52 2.42 -14.42 -22.49
C GLY A 52 3.22 -15.68 -22.14
N LEU A 53 3.17 -16.13 -20.89
CA LEU A 53 3.71 -17.41 -20.45
C LEU A 53 2.58 -18.39 -20.11
N HIS A 54 2.79 -19.66 -20.40
CA HIS A 54 1.94 -20.75 -19.95
C HIS A 54 2.12 -21.04 -18.46
N GLU A 55 1.31 -21.96 -17.96
CA GLU A 55 1.40 -22.50 -16.60
C GLU A 55 2.77 -23.10 -16.29
N LEU A 56 3.06 -23.21 -14.99
CA LEU A 56 4.33 -23.72 -14.49
C LEU A 56 4.41 -25.22 -14.76
N GLU A 57 5.53 -25.67 -15.30
CA GLU A 57 5.83 -27.08 -15.56
C GLU A 57 7.15 -27.46 -14.90
N THR A 58 7.36 -28.76 -14.68
CA THR A 58 8.60 -29.33 -14.14
C THR A 58 9.37 -30.05 -15.23
N PHE A 59 10.70 -29.97 -15.20
CA PHE A 59 11.53 -30.81 -16.07
C PHE A 59 11.32 -32.29 -15.75
N ALA A 60 11.54 -33.16 -16.74
CA ALA A 60 11.31 -34.61 -16.60
C ALA A 60 12.21 -35.27 -15.54
N ASP A 61 13.35 -34.66 -15.24
CA ASP A 61 14.28 -35.07 -14.17
C ASP A 61 13.89 -34.53 -12.79
N GLY A 62 12.87 -33.68 -12.70
CA GLY A 62 12.38 -33.05 -11.47
C GLY A 62 13.28 -31.96 -10.90
N THR A 63 14.36 -31.54 -11.59
CA THR A 63 15.39 -30.67 -11.00
C THR A 63 15.10 -29.17 -11.13
N GLY A 64 13.98 -28.80 -11.74
CA GLY A 64 13.60 -27.40 -11.88
C GLY A 64 12.21 -27.20 -12.45
N VAL A 65 11.78 -25.95 -12.41
CA VAL A 65 10.51 -25.48 -12.96
C VAL A 65 10.76 -24.56 -14.14
N TYR A 66 9.83 -24.54 -15.08
CA TYR A 66 9.91 -23.70 -16.27
C TYR A 66 8.52 -23.30 -16.76
N ARG A 67 8.48 -22.36 -17.70
CA ARG A 67 7.28 -21.96 -18.41
C ARG A 67 7.55 -21.88 -19.91
N TRP A 68 6.56 -22.24 -20.71
CA TRP A 68 6.61 -21.99 -22.15
C TRP A 68 6.13 -20.57 -22.45
N THR A 69 6.77 -19.89 -23.39
CA THR A 69 6.25 -18.67 -24.01
C THR A 69 5.09 -19.00 -24.98
N GLN A 70 4.19 -18.04 -25.20
CA GLN A 70 3.08 -18.12 -26.15
C GLN A 70 3.43 -17.53 -27.53
N GLY A 71 4.72 -17.47 -27.85
CA GLY A 71 5.27 -16.75 -29.00
C GLY A 71 5.84 -15.40 -28.58
N GLN A 72 5.00 -14.58 -27.95
CA GLN A 72 5.42 -13.35 -27.29
C GLN A 72 5.24 -13.48 -25.79
N ALA A 73 6.27 -13.15 -25.03
CA ALA A 73 6.21 -13.08 -23.58
C ALA A 73 6.87 -11.80 -23.08
N GLN A 74 6.36 -11.25 -21.98
CA GLN A 74 6.99 -10.13 -21.29
C GLN A 74 7.37 -10.54 -19.87
N LEU A 75 8.57 -10.16 -19.45
CA LEU A 75 9.09 -10.35 -18.10
C LEU A 75 9.43 -8.98 -17.51
N THR A 76 8.85 -8.62 -16.38
CA THR A 76 9.14 -7.36 -15.68
C THR A 76 10.05 -7.62 -14.49
N LEU A 77 11.32 -7.25 -14.64
CA LEU A 77 12.41 -7.51 -13.69
C LEU A 77 12.70 -6.28 -12.80
N PRO A 78 13.20 -6.46 -11.58
CA PRO A 78 13.68 -5.35 -10.76
C PRO A 78 14.93 -4.69 -11.37
N ASN A 79 15.04 -3.37 -11.28
CA ASN A 79 16.21 -2.63 -11.76
C ASN A 79 17.24 -2.38 -10.63
N PRO A 80 18.38 -3.10 -10.58
CA PRO A 80 19.45 -2.86 -9.61
C PRO A 80 20.18 -1.52 -9.79
N GLY A 81 19.94 -0.80 -10.89
CA GLY A 81 20.65 0.42 -11.29
C GLY A 81 21.66 0.17 -12.41
N GLY A 82 22.14 1.25 -13.04
CA GLY A 82 23.12 1.24 -14.13
C GLY A 82 22.84 0.25 -15.25
N SER A 83 23.90 -0.19 -15.94
CA SER A 83 23.81 -1.19 -17.01
C SER A 83 23.43 -2.56 -16.46
N LEU A 84 22.63 -3.31 -17.22
CA LEU A 84 21.99 -4.54 -16.74
C LEU A 84 22.52 -5.75 -17.48
N LEU A 85 23.13 -6.68 -16.76
CA LEU A 85 23.45 -8.01 -17.27
C LEU A 85 22.31 -8.96 -16.87
N VAL A 86 21.53 -9.36 -17.85
CA VAL A 86 20.44 -10.32 -17.68
C VAL A 86 20.92 -11.68 -18.15
N ARG A 87 20.74 -12.70 -17.31
CA ARG A 87 20.99 -14.10 -17.63
C ARG A 87 19.65 -14.83 -17.71
N LEU A 88 19.31 -15.33 -18.89
CA LEU A 88 18.09 -16.08 -19.14
C LEU A 88 18.45 -17.54 -19.36
N GLN A 89 17.82 -18.45 -18.64
CA GLN A 89 17.92 -19.88 -18.93
C GLN A 89 16.81 -20.26 -19.91
N LEU A 90 17.16 -20.45 -21.18
CA LEU A 90 16.22 -20.70 -22.27
C LEU A 90 16.48 -22.05 -22.93
N ALA A 91 15.42 -22.66 -23.48
CA ALA A 91 15.51 -23.85 -24.34
C ALA A 91 14.49 -23.78 -25.49
N GLY A 92 14.87 -24.24 -26.68
CA GLY A 92 14.00 -24.36 -27.85
C GLY A 92 13.07 -25.59 -27.77
N GLY A 93 13.33 -26.48 -26.81
CA GLY A 93 12.66 -27.76 -26.68
C GLY A 93 13.35 -28.88 -27.48
N PRO A 94 12.89 -30.13 -27.34
CA PRO A 94 13.59 -31.30 -27.85
C PRO A 94 13.94 -31.20 -29.34
N GLY A 95 15.24 -31.29 -29.66
CA GLY A 95 15.76 -31.33 -31.03
C GLY A 95 15.65 -30.03 -31.85
N ARG A 96 15.35 -28.88 -31.24
CA ARG A 96 15.07 -27.64 -31.99
C ARG A 96 15.99 -26.49 -31.64
N TYR A 97 16.48 -25.80 -32.68
CA TYR A 97 17.07 -24.47 -32.55
C TYR A 97 16.00 -23.44 -32.91
N VAL A 98 15.74 -22.49 -32.02
CA VAL A 98 14.66 -21.52 -32.17
C VAL A 98 15.25 -20.11 -32.23
N PRO A 99 15.02 -19.34 -33.31
CA PRO A 99 15.42 -17.93 -33.33
C PRO A 99 14.53 -17.17 -32.34
N VAL A 100 15.15 -16.40 -31.45
CA VAL A 100 14.46 -15.59 -30.45
C VAL A 100 14.97 -14.17 -30.54
N VAL A 101 14.07 -13.19 -30.47
CA VAL A 101 14.44 -11.79 -30.28
C VAL A 101 14.14 -11.42 -28.84
N ILE A 102 15.18 -11.09 -28.08
CA ILE A 102 15.02 -10.52 -26.75
C ILE A 102 15.10 -9.01 -26.91
N SER A 103 14.06 -8.30 -26.50
CA SER A 103 14.01 -6.85 -26.55
C SER A 103 13.83 -6.23 -25.17
N SER A 104 14.28 -5.00 -25.07
CA SER A 104 13.95 -4.04 -24.02
C SER A 104 13.54 -2.74 -24.72
N PRO A 105 12.98 -1.75 -24.02
CA PRO A 105 12.64 -0.45 -24.63
C PRO A 105 13.81 0.24 -25.36
N GLN A 106 15.06 -0.15 -25.07
CA GLN A 106 16.27 0.52 -25.53
C GLN A 106 17.13 -0.33 -26.47
N ALA A 107 16.89 -1.65 -26.57
CA ALA A 107 17.73 -2.55 -27.36
C ALA A 107 16.98 -3.82 -27.77
N GLN A 108 17.33 -4.37 -28.94
CA GLN A 108 16.84 -5.65 -29.43
C GLN A 108 18.03 -6.55 -29.76
N LEU A 109 17.98 -7.80 -29.33
CA LEU A 109 19.03 -8.78 -29.55
C LEU A 109 18.45 -10.08 -30.13
N PRO A 110 18.69 -10.36 -31.41
CA PRO A 110 18.40 -11.66 -31.99
C PRO A 110 19.42 -12.70 -31.49
N ILE A 111 18.93 -13.83 -30.99
CA ILE A 111 19.74 -14.96 -30.55
C ILE A 111 19.19 -16.27 -31.12
N GLN A 112 20.03 -17.29 -31.21
CA GLN A 112 19.60 -18.66 -31.52
C GLN A 112 19.56 -19.47 -30.23
N VAL A 113 18.38 -19.92 -29.83
CA VAL A 113 18.18 -20.72 -28.63
C VAL A 113 18.30 -22.20 -28.97
N ALA A 114 19.27 -22.88 -28.35
CA ALA A 114 19.51 -24.31 -28.49
C ALA A 114 18.36 -25.17 -27.92
N ALA A 115 18.33 -26.43 -28.33
CA ALA A 115 17.30 -27.40 -27.91
C ALA A 115 17.26 -27.63 -26.40
N GLU A 116 18.43 -27.69 -25.78
CA GLU A 116 18.62 -27.94 -24.35
C GLU A 116 18.68 -26.62 -23.55
N PRO A 117 18.32 -26.63 -22.25
CA PRO A 117 18.46 -25.47 -21.38
C PRO A 117 19.88 -24.92 -21.38
N ARG A 118 20.04 -23.68 -21.83
CA ARG A 118 21.30 -22.93 -21.77
C ARG A 118 21.09 -21.55 -21.18
N THR A 119 22.14 -21.02 -20.56
CA THR A 119 22.14 -19.66 -20.00
C THR A 119 22.65 -18.67 -21.04
N TYR A 120 21.79 -17.75 -21.45
CA TYR A 120 22.11 -16.66 -22.37
C TYR A 120 22.31 -15.39 -21.56
N ALA A 121 23.48 -14.76 -21.70
CA ALA A 121 23.82 -13.52 -21.02
C ALA A 121 23.68 -12.34 -21.99
N VAL A 122 22.83 -11.39 -21.64
CA VAL A 122 22.53 -10.20 -22.46
C VAL A 122 22.83 -8.95 -21.64
N LEU A 123 23.57 -8.01 -22.24
CA LEU A 123 23.87 -6.73 -21.63
C LEU A 123 22.95 -5.66 -22.21
N PHE A 124 22.20 -4.99 -21.33
CA PHE A 124 21.32 -3.88 -21.65
C PHE A 124 21.89 -2.56 -21.10
N PRO A 125 21.59 -1.43 -21.77
CA PRO A 125 21.92 -0.11 -21.24
C PRO A 125 21.13 0.18 -19.96
N ALA A 126 21.49 1.27 -19.29
CA ALA A 126 20.81 1.67 -18.07
C ALA A 126 19.35 2.07 -18.33
N ALA A 127 18.44 1.49 -17.54
CA ALA A 127 17.02 1.81 -17.60
C ALA A 127 16.66 2.91 -16.59
N ALA A 128 15.78 3.82 -17.01
CA ALA A 128 15.32 4.95 -16.19
C ALA A 128 14.31 4.53 -15.09
N ALA A 129 13.51 3.51 -15.37
CA ALA A 129 12.45 3.01 -14.49
C ALA A 129 12.98 2.06 -13.41
N GLU A 130 12.24 1.92 -12.31
CA GLU A 130 12.60 0.99 -11.22
C GLU A 130 12.43 -0.49 -11.62
N ARG A 131 11.66 -0.76 -12.66
CA ARG A 131 11.53 -2.09 -13.25
C ARG A 131 11.87 -2.03 -14.74
N VAL A 132 12.42 -3.12 -15.25
CA VAL A 132 12.79 -3.29 -16.65
C VAL A 132 11.94 -4.38 -17.25
N THR A 133 11.21 -4.05 -18.31
CA THR A 133 10.45 -5.01 -19.08
C THR A 133 11.34 -5.57 -20.19
N LEU A 134 11.46 -6.90 -20.22
CA LEU A 134 12.05 -7.65 -21.30
C LEU A 134 10.94 -8.32 -22.09
N GLU A 135 10.98 -8.21 -23.40
CA GLU A 135 10.10 -8.98 -24.28
C GLU A 135 10.90 -10.09 -24.94
N ILE A 136 10.27 -11.26 -25.06
CA ILE A 136 10.82 -12.45 -25.68
C ILE A 136 9.87 -12.79 -26.82
N ASP A 137 10.31 -12.57 -28.06
CA ASP A 137 9.59 -12.95 -29.26
C ASP A 137 10.23 -14.20 -29.88
N SER A 138 9.40 -15.19 -30.19
CA SER A 138 9.82 -16.48 -30.70
C SER A 138 8.75 -17.07 -31.62
N PRO A 139 9.13 -17.81 -32.67
CA PRO A 139 8.18 -18.57 -33.46
C PRO A 139 7.52 -19.65 -32.60
N VAL A 140 6.23 -19.89 -32.82
CA VAL A 140 5.45 -20.89 -32.09
C VAL A 140 5.28 -22.16 -32.90
N ILE A 141 5.23 -23.28 -32.20
CA ILE A 141 4.68 -24.53 -32.74
C ILE A 141 3.32 -24.80 -32.10
N LYS A 142 2.45 -25.48 -32.84
CA LYS A 142 1.23 -26.04 -32.27
C LYS A 142 1.51 -27.47 -31.85
N GLU A 143 1.46 -27.73 -30.57
CA GLU A 143 1.55 -29.08 -30.02
C GLU A 143 0.31 -29.36 -29.19
N ARG A 144 -0.45 -30.38 -29.61
CA ARG A 144 -1.79 -30.69 -29.07
C ARG A 144 -2.71 -29.47 -29.18
N HIS A 145 -3.06 -28.84 -28.06
CA HIS A 145 -3.94 -27.67 -27.96
C HIS A 145 -3.21 -26.40 -27.50
N ARG A 146 -1.88 -26.37 -27.54
CA ARG A 146 -1.07 -25.26 -27.05
C ARG A 146 -0.18 -24.68 -28.16
N THR A 147 -0.02 -23.36 -28.14
CA THR A 147 1.00 -22.64 -28.93
C THR A 147 2.24 -22.49 -28.07
N LEU A 148 3.30 -23.22 -28.40
CA LEU A 148 4.53 -23.28 -27.62
C LEU A 148 5.65 -22.56 -28.37
N GLY A 149 6.18 -21.48 -27.78
CA GLY A 149 7.41 -20.83 -28.24
C GLY A 149 8.64 -21.47 -27.61
N VAL A 150 9.51 -20.68 -26.99
CA VAL A 150 10.65 -21.15 -26.18
C VAL A 150 10.30 -21.38 -24.70
N VAL A 151 11.08 -22.24 -24.06
CA VAL A 151 11.09 -22.47 -22.61
C VAL A 151 11.89 -21.38 -21.91
N VAL A 152 11.36 -20.86 -20.80
CA VAL A 152 12.07 -20.02 -19.84
C VAL A 152 12.10 -20.75 -18.50
N ALA A 153 13.29 -21.04 -17.97
CA ALA A 153 13.48 -21.81 -16.74
C ALA A 153 13.95 -20.95 -15.55
N GLY A 154 14.64 -19.85 -15.83
CA GLY A 154 15.19 -19.00 -14.79
C GLY A 154 15.67 -17.68 -15.36
N VAL A 155 15.62 -16.65 -14.52
CA VAL A 155 16.09 -15.31 -14.86
C VAL A 155 16.98 -14.82 -13.74
N SER A 156 18.18 -14.35 -14.07
CA SER A 156 19.02 -13.63 -13.12
C SER A 156 19.35 -12.26 -13.69
N ILE A 157 19.34 -11.25 -12.82
CA ILE A 157 19.67 -9.88 -13.18
C ILE A 157 20.79 -9.38 -12.28
N ILE A 158 21.80 -8.78 -12.92
CA ILE A 158 22.95 -8.17 -12.29
C ILE A 158 23.02 -6.73 -12.79
N GLY A 159 23.30 -5.79 -11.90
CA GLY A 159 23.57 -4.40 -12.28
C GLY A 159 24.08 -3.60 -11.10
N GLY A 160 23.91 -2.28 -11.18
CA GLY A 160 24.48 -1.29 -10.26
C GLY A 160 25.24 -0.22 -11.05
N GLY A 161 25.78 0.77 -10.35
CA GLY A 161 26.60 1.85 -10.91
C GLY A 161 25.87 3.20 -10.99
N SER A 162 24.56 3.23 -11.19
CA SER A 162 23.79 4.48 -11.19
C SER A 162 22.36 4.30 -10.68
N VAL A 163 21.81 5.35 -10.05
CA VAL A 163 20.41 5.37 -9.60
C VAL A 163 19.49 5.43 -10.82
N PRO A 164 18.43 4.61 -10.91
CA PRO A 164 17.40 4.79 -11.93
C PRO A 164 16.78 6.20 -11.83
N LEU A 165 16.66 6.90 -12.95
CA LEU A 165 16.22 8.31 -12.98
C LEU A 165 14.91 8.53 -12.20
N PHE A 166 13.93 7.65 -12.37
CA PHE A 166 12.62 7.80 -11.69
C PHE A 166 12.70 7.55 -10.19
N VAL A 167 13.63 6.72 -9.71
CA VAL A 167 13.90 6.57 -8.27
C VAL A 167 14.48 7.87 -7.72
N GLY A 168 15.45 8.48 -8.41
CA GLY A 168 16.03 9.76 -8.00
C GLY A 168 15.00 10.90 -7.94
N LEU A 169 14.18 11.04 -8.99
CA LEU A 169 13.12 12.06 -9.05
C LEU A 169 12.06 11.86 -7.95
N ALA A 170 11.58 10.62 -7.75
CA ALA A 170 10.59 10.33 -6.72
C ALA A 170 11.15 10.61 -5.31
N LEU A 171 12.43 10.30 -5.08
CA LEU A 171 13.11 10.57 -3.82
C LEU A 171 13.21 12.07 -3.54
N TRP A 172 13.56 12.90 -4.54
CA TRP A 172 13.59 14.35 -4.39
C TRP A 172 12.22 14.94 -4.11
N VAL A 173 11.18 14.52 -4.85
CA VAL A 173 9.80 14.98 -4.63
C VAL A 173 9.34 14.62 -3.23
N ALA A 174 9.46 13.34 -2.83
CA ALA A 174 9.06 12.88 -1.51
C ALA A 174 9.82 13.61 -0.39
N THR A 175 11.12 13.84 -0.56
CA THR A 175 11.95 14.59 0.41
C THR A 175 11.44 16.02 0.55
N ALA A 176 11.20 16.72 -0.56
CA ALA A 176 10.76 18.10 -0.53
C ALA A 176 9.39 18.27 0.13
N THR A 177 8.42 17.45 -0.24
CA THR A 177 7.06 17.53 0.31
C THR A 177 7.02 17.11 1.78
N SER A 178 7.78 16.08 2.17
CA SER A 178 7.86 15.64 3.57
C SER A 178 8.54 16.70 4.44
N TYR A 179 9.61 17.32 3.94
CA TYR A 179 10.27 18.42 4.64
C TYR A 179 9.32 19.61 4.83
N LEU A 180 8.57 19.98 3.78
CA LEU A 180 7.58 21.06 3.86
C LEU A 180 6.52 20.79 4.93
N LEU A 181 6.02 19.55 5.01
CA LEU A 181 5.07 19.12 6.03
C LEU A 181 5.68 19.18 7.44
N MET A 182 6.85 18.58 7.64
CA MET A 182 7.53 18.59 8.94
C MET A 182 7.88 20.01 9.40
N SER A 183 8.28 20.88 8.46
CA SER A 183 8.59 22.28 8.75
C SER A 183 7.36 23.13 9.11
N GLN A 184 6.15 22.64 8.81
CA GLN A 184 4.88 23.26 9.21
C GLN A 184 4.43 22.72 10.57
N ALA A 185 4.47 21.40 10.74
CA ALA A 185 4.12 20.75 12.01
C ALA A 185 5.01 21.21 13.18
N LEU A 186 6.31 21.37 12.95
CA LEU A 186 7.27 21.77 13.97
C LEU A 186 7.37 23.30 14.10
N ARG A 187 6.50 23.90 14.92
CA ARG A 187 6.52 25.35 15.20
C ARG A 187 7.77 25.75 15.99
N GLY A 188 8.59 26.66 15.44
CA GLY A 188 9.73 27.29 16.16
C GLY A 188 10.97 27.52 15.28
N PRO A 189 11.81 28.53 15.58
CA PRO A 189 12.96 28.89 14.76
C PRO A 189 14.07 27.83 14.74
N GLN A 190 14.18 26.93 15.72
CA GLN A 190 15.20 25.87 15.72
C GLN A 190 14.66 24.50 15.28
N ARG A 191 13.35 24.30 15.25
CA ARG A 191 12.76 22.96 15.04
C ARG A 191 12.77 22.49 13.58
N HIS A 192 13.02 23.37 12.61
CA HIS A 192 13.16 22.98 11.21
C HIS A 192 14.43 22.13 10.96
N TRP A 193 15.50 22.33 11.74
CA TRP A 193 16.69 21.48 11.70
C TRP A 193 16.44 20.10 12.32
N GLN A 194 15.63 20.03 13.38
CA GLN A 194 15.19 18.75 13.96
C GLN A 194 14.33 17.97 12.96
N GLY A 195 13.41 18.66 12.28
CA GLY A 195 12.61 18.06 11.22
C GLY A 195 13.46 17.54 10.05
N ALA A 196 14.45 18.33 9.63
CA ALA A 196 15.43 17.90 8.62
C ALA A 196 16.22 16.66 9.07
N GLY A 197 16.75 16.67 10.29
CA GLY A 197 17.54 15.55 10.83
C GLY A 197 16.73 14.25 10.92
N LEU A 198 15.48 14.33 11.42
CA LEU A 198 14.58 13.17 11.48
C LEU A 198 14.23 12.65 10.08
N LEU A 199 13.92 13.55 9.13
CA LEU A 199 13.65 13.15 7.76
C LEU A 199 14.85 12.46 7.11
N LEU A 200 16.05 13.01 7.30
CA LEU A 200 17.28 12.43 6.79
C LEU A 200 17.51 11.03 7.34
N LEU A 201 17.28 10.82 8.64
CA LEU A 201 17.38 9.50 9.27
C LEU A 201 16.39 8.50 8.66
N LEU A 202 15.12 8.89 8.50
CA LEU A 202 14.09 8.03 7.90
C LEU A 202 14.42 7.66 6.45
N LEU A 203 14.87 8.62 5.66
CA LEU A 203 15.27 8.39 4.27
C LEU A 203 16.56 7.53 4.18
N ALA A 204 17.50 7.70 5.10
CA ALA A 204 18.69 6.85 5.18
C ALA A 204 18.34 5.39 5.51
N LEU A 205 17.42 5.16 6.45
CA LEU A 205 16.90 3.83 6.77
C LEU A 205 16.18 3.20 5.57
N LEU A 206 15.36 3.99 4.87
CA LEU A 206 14.66 3.55 3.66
C LEU A 206 15.65 3.16 2.54
N LEU A 207 16.65 3.99 2.28
CA LEU A 207 17.69 3.70 1.29
C LEU A 207 18.53 2.48 1.69
N PHE A 208 18.84 2.33 2.98
CA PHE A 208 19.53 1.14 3.48
C PHE A 208 18.70 -0.12 3.22
N TRP A 209 17.40 -0.12 3.57
CA TRP A 209 16.50 -1.22 3.24
C TRP A 209 16.44 -1.49 1.73
N GLN A 210 16.33 -0.43 0.92
CA GLN A 210 16.31 -0.53 -0.54
C GLN A 210 17.57 -1.19 -1.08
N THR A 211 18.75 -0.88 -0.51
CA THR A 211 20.02 -1.45 -0.97
C THR A 211 20.19 -2.92 -0.63
N ARG A 212 19.67 -3.35 0.52
CA ARG A 212 19.83 -4.71 0.99
C ARG A 212 18.86 -5.66 0.30
N TRP A 213 17.58 -5.28 0.22
CA TRP A 213 16.51 -6.19 -0.21
C TRP A 213 15.39 -5.50 -0.98
N GLY A 214 15.07 -4.24 -0.64
CA GLY A 214 13.89 -3.56 -1.17
C GLY A 214 13.86 -3.42 -2.69
N TRP A 215 15.04 -3.30 -3.33
CA TRP A 215 15.14 -3.15 -4.78
C TRP A 215 14.56 -4.33 -5.58
N VAL A 216 14.52 -5.54 -5.01
CA VAL A 216 13.99 -6.73 -5.70
C VAL A 216 12.48 -6.62 -5.95
N TYR A 217 11.77 -5.85 -5.14
CA TYR A 217 10.32 -5.66 -5.31
C TYR A 217 9.97 -4.62 -6.38
N GLY A 218 10.85 -3.65 -6.64
CA GLY A 218 10.59 -2.55 -7.57
C GLY A 218 9.37 -1.70 -7.19
N LEU A 219 9.21 -1.40 -5.89
CA LEU A 219 8.07 -0.67 -5.32
C LEU A 219 8.46 0.67 -4.67
N LEU A 220 9.73 1.06 -4.69
CA LEU A 220 10.18 2.29 -4.02
C LEU A 220 9.60 3.55 -4.68
N VAL A 221 9.55 3.63 -6.01
CA VAL A 221 8.98 4.76 -6.75
C VAL A 221 7.51 4.99 -6.39
N PRO A 222 6.59 4.01 -6.51
CA PRO A 222 5.20 4.22 -6.16
C PRO A 222 5.01 4.57 -4.69
N LEU A 223 5.79 3.98 -3.78
CA LEU A 223 5.76 4.33 -2.35
C LEU A 223 6.19 5.79 -2.11
N LEU A 224 7.31 6.23 -2.69
CA LEU A 224 7.80 7.60 -2.55
C LEU A 224 6.84 8.62 -3.16
N LEU A 225 6.25 8.32 -4.33
CA LEU A 225 5.27 9.20 -4.96
C LEU A 225 4.00 9.30 -4.10
N LEU A 226 3.52 8.18 -3.55
CA LEU A 226 2.37 8.17 -2.64
C LEU A 226 2.66 9.00 -1.37
N THR A 227 3.83 8.80 -0.75
CA THR A 227 4.27 9.62 0.39
C THR A 227 4.38 11.11 0.01
N GLY A 228 4.93 11.40 -1.16
CA GLY A 228 5.11 12.76 -1.63
C GLY A 228 3.78 13.49 -1.84
N VAL A 229 2.85 12.84 -2.55
CA VAL A 229 1.50 13.35 -2.80
C VAL A 229 0.71 13.52 -1.51
N THR A 230 0.74 12.53 -0.61
CA THR A 230 0.05 12.63 0.69
C THR A 230 0.61 13.76 1.54
N CYS A 231 1.93 13.95 1.59
CA CYS A 231 2.54 15.08 2.30
C CYS A 231 2.16 16.43 1.67
N LEU A 232 2.16 16.52 0.34
CA LEU A 232 1.77 17.74 -0.36
C LEU A 232 0.29 18.09 -0.11
N ILE A 233 -0.61 17.11 -0.21
CA ILE A 233 -2.02 17.27 0.12
C ILE A 233 -2.16 17.73 1.56
N SER A 234 -1.42 17.12 2.49
CA SER A 234 -1.45 17.51 3.91
C SER A 234 -1.02 18.95 4.13
N VAL A 235 0.04 19.40 3.45
CA VAL A 235 0.49 20.80 3.48
C VAL A 235 -0.58 21.75 2.92
N VAL A 236 -1.20 21.41 1.79
CA VAL A 236 -2.23 22.23 1.16
C VAL A 236 -3.47 22.30 2.06
N LEU A 237 -3.90 21.16 2.60
CA LEU A 237 -5.04 21.05 3.51
C LEU A 237 -4.77 21.82 4.81
N GLU A 238 -3.59 21.68 5.42
CA GLU A 238 -3.21 22.43 6.62
C GLU A 238 -3.32 23.94 6.35
N ARG A 239 -2.72 24.42 5.26
CA ARG A 239 -2.74 25.84 4.88
C ARG A 239 -4.12 26.37 4.52
N TRP A 240 -5.02 25.51 4.06
CA TRP A 240 -6.36 25.93 3.64
C TRP A 240 -7.37 25.82 4.78
N LEU A 241 -7.37 24.71 5.51
CA LEU A 241 -8.30 24.44 6.62
C LEU A 241 -7.94 25.22 7.90
N TRP A 242 -6.67 25.57 8.14
CA TRP A 242 -6.22 26.30 9.34
C TRP A 242 -5.83 27.76 9.09
N ARG A 243 -6.40 28.43 8.07
CA ARG A 243 -6.20 29.88 7.86
C ARG A 243 -6.67 30.76 9.01
N HIS A 244 -7.40 30.23 9.99
CA HIS A 244 -7.76 30.95 11.20
C HIS A 244 -6.91 30.43 12.36
N PRO A 245 -6.16 31.30 13.06
CA PRO A 245 -5.53 30.90 14.31
C PRO A 245 -6.63 30.37 15.22
N VAL A 246 -6.51 29.10 15.62
CA VAL A 246 -7.33 28.53 16.69
C VAL A 246 -7.05 29.41 17.91
N PRO A 247 -8.01 30.21 18.39
CA PRO A 247 -7.84 30.95 19.63
C PRO A 247 -7.50 29.94 20.73
N PRO A 248 -6.68 30.28 21.74
CA PRO A 248 -6.55 29.43 22.92
C PRO A 248 -7.97 29.15 23.45
N GLU A 249 -8.36 27.86 23.44
CA GLU A 249 -9.75 27.39 23.56
C GLU A 249 -10.47 27.96 24.80
N PRO A 250 -11.69 28.49 24.64
CA PRO A 250 -12.83 27.93 25.34
C PRO A 250 -13.22 26.63 24.62
N VAL A 251 -13.21 25.51 25.34
CA VAL A 251 -13.88 24.29 24.89
C VAL A 251 -15.32 24.67 24.60
N ILE A 252 -15.73 24.66 23.33
CA ILE A 252 -17.12 24.96 22.96
C ILE A 252 -17.97 23.89 23.67
N THR A 253 -18.81 24.31 24.61
CA THR A 253 -19.83 23.45 25.19
C THR A 253 -20.77 23.04 24.06
N LEU A 254 -20.64 21.80 23.61
CA LEU A 254 -21.38 21.28 22.46
C LEU A 254 -22.84 21.08 22.84
N SER A 255 -23.69 22.07 22.56
CA SER A 255 -25.09 21.78 22.24
C SER A 255 -25.16 21.46 20.73
N PRO A 256 -25.62 20.28 20.31
CA PRO A 256 -25.67 19.92 18.89
C PRO A 256 -26.57 20.93 18.14
N ALA A 257 -25.98 21.75 17.28
CA ALA A 257 -26.77 22.64 16.43
C ALA A 257 -27.43 21.83 15.31
N LYS A 258 -28.60 22.28 14.82
CA LYS A 258 -29.27 21.63 13.66
C LYS A 258 -28.33 21.47 12.46
N GLN A 259 -27.43 22.44 12.26
CA GLN A 259 -26.44 22.41 11.20
C GLN A 259 -25.39 21.30 11.39
N ASP A 260 -24.97 21.01 12.62
CA ASP A 260 -24.01 19.92 12.91
C ASP A 260 -24.61 18.56 12.52
N VAL A 261 -25.88 18.36 12.90
CA VAL A 261 -26.63 17.14 12.57
C VAL A 261 -26.81 16.99 11.06
N ALA A 262 -27.15 18.07 10.36
CA ALA A 262 -27.32 18.04 8.90
C ALA A 262 -26.02 17.65 8.18
N TRP A 263 -24.89 18.23 8.59
CA TRP A 263 -23.58 17.90 8.02
C TRP A 263 -23.17 16.45 8.30
N LEU A 264 -23.28 16.00 9.56
CA LEU A 264 -22.98 14.62 9.92
C LEU A 264 -23.88 13.63 9.17
N ALA A 265 -25.18 13.90 9.09
CA ALA A 265 -26.13 13.07 8.35
C ALA A 265 -25.76 13.01 6.86
N GLY A 266 -25.34 14.13 6.26
CA GLY A 266 -24.85 14.16 4.88
C GLY A 266 -23.63 13.28 4.66
N VAL A 267 -22.65 13.32 5.57
CA VAL A 267 -21.44 12.47 5.48
C VAL A 267 -21.79 10.99 5.67
N LEU A 268 -22.63 10.66 6.65
CA LEU A 268 -23.06 9.28 6.89
C LEU A 268 -23.88 8.73 5.71
N LEU A 269 -24.74 9.55 5.11
CA LEU A 269 -25.50 9.18 3.92
C LEU A 269 -24.56 8.90 2.74
N ALA A 270 -23.58 9.77 2.49
CA ALA A 270 -22.58 9.55 1.44
C ALA A 270 -21.77 8.26 1.70
N ALA A 271 -21.37 8.03 2.95
CA ALA A 271 -20.65 6.81 3.34
C ALA A 271 -21.47 5.54 3.07
N LEU A 272 -22.76 5.56 3.41
CA LEU A 272 -23.70 4.46 3.16
C LEU A 272 -23.92 4.22 1.67
N LEU A 273 -24.17 5.28 0.88
CA LEU A 273 -24.41 5.16 -0.56
C LEU A 273 -23.24 4.48 -1.29
N ILE A 274 -22.01 4.72 -0.85
CA ILE A 274 -20.82 4.07 -1.42
C ILE A 274 -20.71 2.60 -1.00
N ARG A 275 -21.09 2.26 0.24
CA ARG A 275 -20.89 0.93 0.83
C ARG A 275 -22.00 -0.06 0.48
N LEU A 276 -23.25 0.39 0.41
CA LEU A 276 -24.44 -0.45 0.22
C LEU A 276 -24.33 -1.39 -1.01
N PRO A 277 -23.86 -0.96 -2.19
CA PRO A 277 -23.73 -1.83 -3.35
C PRO A 277 -22.82 -3.05 -3.13
N TRP A 278 -21.87 -2.96 -2.20
CA TRP A 278 -20.85 -3.98 -1.98
C TRP A 278 -21.20 -4.99 -0.88
N LEU A 279 -22.24 -4.74 -0.07
CA LEU A 279 -22.59 -5.61 1.05
C LEU A 279 -23.00 -7.02 0.61
N ALA A 280 -23.69 -7.15 -0.52
CA ALA A 280 -24.08 -8.44 -1.09
C ALA A 280 -23.07 -8.99 -2.11
N ALA A 281 -22.08 -8.18 -2.51
CA ALA A 281 -21.06 -8.59 -3.46
C ALA A 281 -20.19 -9.72 -2.89
N ALA A 282 -19.78 -10.63 -3.76
CA ALA A 282 -18.76 -11.62 -3.43
C ALA A 282 -17.42 -10.92 -3.16
N ASP A 283 -16.66 -11.45 -2.21
CA ASP A 283 -15.32 -10.97 -1.93
C ASP A 283 -14.32 -11.54 -2.95
N PRO A 284 -13.24 -10.81 -3.24
CA PRO A 284 -12.30 -11.23 -4.28
C PRO A 284 -11.26 -12.26 -3.80
N VAL A 285 -11.19 -12.55 -2.49
CA VAL A 285 -10.07 -13.30 -1.87
C VAL A 285 -10.53 -14.57 -1.12
N GLY A 286 -11.80 -14.68 -0.73
CA GLY A 286 -12.36 -15.84 -0.01
C GLY A 286 -12.40 -15.69 1.52
N ASP A 287 -12.10 -14.50 2.04
CA ASP A 287 -12.22 -14.14 3.47
C ASP A 287 -13.64 -14.33 4.00
N MET A 288 -14.66 -14.05 3.16
CA MET A 288 -16.06 -14.24 3.57
C MET A 288 -16.42 -15.71 3.75
N GLU A 289 -15.91 -16.59 2.87
CA GLU A 289 -16.11 -18.03 3.02
C GLU A 289 -15.44 -18.56 4.29
N LEU A 290 -14.24 -18.07 4.59
CA LEU A 290 -13.55 -18.41 5.83
C LEU A 290 -14.36 -17.97 7.06
N ALA A 291 -14.93 -16.77 7.04
CA ALA A 291 -15.78 -16.26 8.11
C ALA A 291 -17.08 -17.10 8.25
N ALA A 292 -17.74 -17.44 7.15
CA ALA A 292 -18.97 -18.25 7.15
C ALA A 292 -18.71 -19.68 7.68
N ARG A 293 -17.63 -20.33 7.25
CA ARG A 293 -17.20 -21.63 7.78
C ARG A 293 -16.93 -21.55 9.28
N ARG A 294 -16.33 -20.45 9.75
CA ARG A 294 -16.10 -20.23 11.19
C ARG A 294 -17.42 -20.06 11.95
N MET A 295 -18.36 -19.29 11.40
CA MET A 295 -19.70 -19.14 11.99
C MET A 295 -20.42 -20.48 12.10
N TRP A 296 -20.29 -21.36 11.11
CA TRP A 296 -20.84 -22.72 11.16
C TRP A 296 -20.28 -23.55 12.32
N LEU A 297 -18.95 -23.59 12.46
CA LEU A 297 -18.30 -24.32 13.56
C LEU A 297 -18.67 -23.74 14.92
N LEU A 298 -18.76 -22.41 15.02
CA LEU A 298 -19.24 -21.72 16.22
C LEU A 298 -20.70 -22.06 16.55
N HIS A 299 -21.54 -22.22 15.52
CA HIS A 299 -22.93 -22.62 15.70
C HIS A 299 -23.06 -24.06 16.20
N MET A 300 -22.28 -24.98 15.62
CA MET A 300 -22.37 -26.42 15.92
C MET A 300 -21.68 -26.83 17.23
N GLN A 301 -20.54 -26.21 17.55
CA GLN A 301 -19.66 -26.67 18.62
C GLN A 301 -19.31 -25.55 19.62
N GLY A 302 -19.97 -24.39 19.52
CA GLY A 302 -19.64 -23.23 20.34
C GLY A 302 -18.21 -22.75 20.11
N LEU A 303 -17.64 -22.12 21.14
CA LEU A 303 -16.28 -21.54 21.06
C LEU A 303 -15.19 -22.59 20.83
N ALA A 304 -15.39 -23.86 21.20
CA ALA A 304 -14.44 -24.93 20.94
C ALA A 304 -14.26 -25.15 19.41
N GLY A 305 -15.34 -25.05 18.64
CA GLY A 305 -15.31 -25.13 17.19
C GLY A 305 -14.52 -24.01 16.52
N ALA A 306 -14.32 -22.89 17.21
CA ALA A 306 -13.61 -21.73 16.67
C ALA A 306 -12.12 -22.00 16.37
N TYR A 307 -11.52 -23.05 16.95
CA TYR A 307 -10.08 -23.33 16.84
C TYR A 307 -9.78 -24.66 16.12
N LEU A 308 -10.79 -25.32 15.54
CA LEU A 308 -10.60 -26.59 14.81
C LEU A 308 -10.01 -26.42 13.40
N LEU A 309 -10.07 -25.22 12.85
CA LEU A 309 -9.44 -24.86 11.58
C LEU A 309 -8.37 -23.80 11.86
N ASP A 310 -7.25 -23.86 11.15
CA ASP A 310 -6.24 -22.81 11.18
C ASP A 310 -6.92 -21.43 10.96
N GLY A 311 -6.58 -20.44 11.78
CA GLY A 311 -7.19 -19.13 11.71
C GLY A 311 -6.83 -18.20 12.88
N ASP A 312 -6.28 -17.04 12.54
CA ASP A 312 -5.83 -16.03 13.48
C ASP A 312 -6.92 -14.98 13.76
N TYR A 313 -8.01 -15.37 14.41
CA TYR A 313 -9.07 -14.43 14.80
C TYR A 313 -8.92 -13.97 16.26
N MET A 314 -8.95 -12.65 16.46
CA MET A 314 -9.00 -12.07 17.79
C MET A 314 -10.29 -12.49 18.53
N PRO A 315 -10.25 -12.70 19.87
CA PRO A 315 -11.41 -13.17 20.64
C PRO A 315 -12.69 -12.35 20.41
N LEU A 316 -12.58 -11.01 20.32
CA LEU A 316 -13.72 -10.14 20.07
C LEU A 316 -14.45 -10.48 18.77
N ARG A 317 -13.72 -10.79 17.70
CA ARG A 317 -14.31 -11.20 16.41
C ARG A 317 -15.04 -12.54 16.55
N LEU A 318 -14.47 -13.48 17.28
CA LEU A 318 -15.09 -14.79 17.50
C LEU A 318 -16.42 -14.67 18.25
N TYR A 319 -16.50 -13.83 19.27
CA TYR A 319 -17.76 -13.59 19.99
C TYR A 319 -18.83 -12.96 19.09
N LEU A 320 -18.45 -11.99 18.24
CA LEU A 320 -19.37 -11.39 17.27
C LEU A 320 -19.87 -12.42 16.26
N LEU A 321 -18.97 -13.21 15.67
CA LEU A 321 -19.35 -14.28 14.73
C LEU A 321 -20.21 -15.35 15.40
N ALA A 322 -19.96 -15.68 16.66
CA ALA A 322 -20.75 -16.66 17.41
C ALA A 322 -22.18 -16.16 17.67
N GLY A 323 -22.35 -14.87 18.00
CA GLY A 323 -23.67 -14.26 18.13
C GLY A 323 -24.42 -14.22 16.80
N LEU A 324 -23.72 -13.81 15.73
CA LEU A 324 -24.30 -13.73 14.38
C LEU A 324 -24.63 -15.10 13.79
N SER A 325 -23.90 -16.16 14.15
CA SER A 325 -24.16 -17.50 13.63
C SER A 325 -25.54 -18.03 14.04
N GLN A 326 -26.04 -17.60 15.20
CA GLN A 326 -27.38 -17.94 15.67
C GLN A 326 -28.49 -17.32 14.81
N LEU A 327 -28.18 -16.30 14.00
CA LEU A 327 -29.16 -15.60 13.16
C LEU A 327 -29.22 -16.16 11.73
N VAL A 328 -28.21 -16.90 11.27
CA VAL A 328 -28.11 -17.36 9.89
C VAL A 328 -29.27 -18.29 9.51
N LEU A 329 -29.51 -19.35 10.29
CA LEU A 329 -30.58 -20.32 10.00
C LEU A 329 -31.99 -19.74 10.20
N PRO A 330 -32.30 -18.99 11.29
CA PRO A 330 -33.62 -18.36 11.46
C PRO A 330 -33.99 -17.37 10.35
N LEU A 331 -33.00 -16.76 9.68
CA LEU A 331 -33.22 -15.88 8.54
C LEU A 331 -33.31 -16.62 7.19
N GLY A 332 -33.39 -17.97 7.21
CA GLY A 332 -33.50 -18.80 6.02
C GLY A 332 -32.23 -18.80 5.15
N SER A 333 -31.07 -18.58 5.77
CA SER A 333 -29.76 -18.51 5.10
C SER A 333 -28.89 -19.71 5.46
N ASP A 334 -27.72 -19.81 4.83
CA ASP A 334 -26.77 -20.92 5.00
C ASP A 334 -25.32 -20.42 5.12
N PHE A 335 -24.43 -21.27 5.66
CA PHE A 335 -23.01 -21.01 5.86
C PHE A 335 -22.13 -21.48 4.69
N HIS A 336 -22.68 -22.26 3.76
CA HIS A 336 -21.91 -22.91 2.71
C HIS A 336 -21.82 -22.08 1.42
N ALA A 337 -20.73 -22.28 0.68
CA ALA A 337 -20.51 -21.61 -0.61
C ALA A 337 -21.38 -22.25 -1.72
N PRO A 338 -21.93 -21.46 -2.67
CA PRO A 338 -21.81 -20.01 -2.77
C PRO A 338 -22.63 -19.30 -1.69
N LEU A 339 -22.01 -18.34 -0.99
CA LEU A 339 -22.63 -17.72 0.19
C LEU A 339 -23.92 -16.95 -0.19
N PRO A 340 -25.03 -17.17 0.53
CA PRO A 340 -26.23 -16.36 0.36
C PRO A 340 -26.00 -14.90 0.73
N ALA A 341 -26.77 -13.98 0.12
CA ALA A 341 -26.65 -12.54 0.37
C ALA A 341 -26.86 -12.17 1.85
N ILE A 342 -27.79 -12.86 2.54
CA ILE A 342 -28.07 -12.64 3.96
C ILE A 342 -26.83 -12.94 4.82
N THR A 343 -26.20 -14.12 4.62
CA THR A 343 -24.96 -14.48 5.33
C THR A 343 -23.84 -13.47 5.07
N LYS A 344 -23.70 -13.00 3.82
CA LYS A 344 -22.72 -11.97 3.48
C LYS A 344 -22.95 -10.66 4.25
N ILE A 345 -24.21 -10.20 4.27
CA ILE A 345 -24.59 -8.97 4.98
C ILE A 345 -24.35 -9.12 6.48
N LEU A 346 -24.72 -10.26 7.08
CA LEU A 346 -24.50 -10.51 8.51
C LEU A 346 -23.01 -10.43 8.87
N ILE A 347 -22.13 -11.02 8.06
CA ILE A 347 -20.67 -10.96 8.27
C ILE A 347 -20.16 -9.52 8.21
N LYS A 348 -20.64 -8.72 7.25
CA LYS A 348 -20.17 -7.34 6.99
C LYS A 348 -20.77 -6.30 7.93
N LEU A 349 -21.95 -6.55 8.49
CA LEU A 349 -22.73 -5.58 9.25
C LEU A 349 -21.99 -5.01 10.47
N PRO A 350 -21.30 -5.80 11.32
CA PRO A 350 -20.54 -5.25 12.45
C PRO A 350 -19.45 -4.28 12.00
N GLY A 351 -18.71 -4.62 10.94
CA GLY A 351 -17.68 -3.75 10.36
C GLY A 351 -18.28 -2.45 9.84
N LEU A 352 -19.43 -2.51 9.17
CA LEU A 352 -20.16 -1.34 8.67
C LEU A 352 -20.58 -0.41 9.82
N LEU A 353 -21.19 -0.95 10.86
CA LEU A 353 -21.63 -0.16 12.01
C LEU A 353 -20.44 0.48 12.75
N ALA A 354 -19.34 -0.25 12.89
CA ALA A 354 -18.11 0.27 13.48
C ALA A 354 -17.51 1.41 12.65
N ASP A 355 -17.54 1.29 11.33
CA ASP A 355 -17.05 2.33 10.43
C ASP A 355 -17.89 3.62 10.49
N LEU A 356 -19.23 3.49 10.50
CA LEU A 356 -20.14 4.64 10.67
C LEU A 356 -19.97 5.32 12.03
N LEU A 357 -19.74 4.52 13.08
CA LEU A 357 -19.41 5.05 14.40
C LEU A 357 -18.07 5.79 14.40
N THR A 358 -17.06 5.26 13.71
CA THR A 358 -15.75 5.92 13.56
C THR A 358 -15.89 7.27 12.85
N ILE A 359 -16.66 7.33 11.75
CA ILE A 359 -16.98 8.58 11.04
C ILE A 359 -17.63 9.59 12.00
N THR A 360 -18.58 9.14 12.81
CA THR A 360 -19.28 9.97 13.80
C THR A 360 -18.33 10.50 14.87
N LEU A 361 -17.45 9.63 15.41
CA LEU A 361 -16.45 10.02 16.40
C LEU A 361 -15.47 11.05 15.82
N LEU A 362 -14.99 10.85 14.59
CA LEU A 362 -14.09 11.80 13.92
C LEU A 362 -14.76 13.16 13.69
N PHE A 363 -16.03 13.17 13.30
CA PHE A 363 -16.81 14.41 13.16
C PHE A 363 -16.88 15.16 14.49
N TRP A 364 -17.37 14.52 15.56
CA TRP A 364 -17.53 15.18 16.86
C TRP A 364 -16.20 15.58 17.48
N TYR A 365 -15.16 14.77 17.31
CA TYR A 365 -13.81 15.11 17.74
C TYR A 365 -13.29 16.38 17.05
N SER A 366 -13.48 16.47 15.74
CA SER A 366 -13.06 17.62 14.94
C SER A 366 -13.92 18.84 15.28
N ARG A 367 -15.22 18.65 15.49
CA ARG A 367 -16.20 19.71 15.77
C ARG A 367 -15.89 20.50 17.05
N ARG A 368 -15.17 19.90 18.01
CA ARG A 368 -14.66 20.59 19.20
C ARG A 368 -13.68 21.73 18.87
N ARG A 369 -13.03 21.67 17.71
CA ARG A 369 -11.90 22.54 17.33
C ARG A 369 -12.15 23.37 16.07
N VAL A 370 -13.04 22.91 15.20
CA VAL A 370 -13.38 23.57 13.93
C VAL A 370 -14.90 23.68 13.76
N ASP A 371 -15.33 24.50 12.79
CA ASP A 371 -16.73 24.63 12.42
C ASP A 371 -17.29 23.33 11.80
N ALA A 372 -18.63 23.25 11.73
CA ALA A 372 -19.34 22.05 11.29
C ALA A 372 -18.95 21.59 9.88
N CYS A 373 -18.75 22.52 8.95
CA CYS A 373 -18.37 22.20 7.58
C CYS A 373 -16.98 21.55 7.54
N ARG A 374 -15.99 22.15 8.20
CA ARG A 374 -14.63 21.57 8.28
C ARG A 374 -14.60 20.24 9.03
N ALA A 375 -15.37 20.08 10.10
CA ALA A 375 -15.52 18.81 10.80
C ALA A 375 -16.11 17.72 9.89
N ALA A 376 -17.12 18.08 9.09
CA ALA A 376 -17.71 17.20 8.07
C ALA A 376 -16.68 16.80 7.01
N MET A 377 -15.87 17.75 6.53
CA MET A 377 -14.82 17.47 5.56
C MET A 377 -13.79 16.48 6.11
N ILE A 378 -13.35 16.62 7.36
CA ILE A 378 -12.41 15.69 8.00
C ILE A 378 -13.02 14.29 8.09
N ALA A 379 -14.27 14.17 8.55
CA ALA A 379 -14.97 12.90 8.62
C ALA A 379 -15.20 12.28 7.22
N ALA A 380 -15.49 13.10 6.21
CA ALA A 380 -15.65 12.67 4.83
C ALA A 380 -14.35 12.14 4.21
N LEU A 381 -13.19 12.76 4.50
CA LEU A 381 -11.90 12.25 4.03
C LEU A 381 -11.65 10.81 4.48
N TYR A 382 -12.02 10.46 5.71
CA TYR A 382 -12.00 9.08 6.19
C TYR A 382 -13.08 8.23 5.51
N ALA A 383 -14.33 8.69 5.50
CA ALA A 383 -15.48 7.96 4.99
C ALA A 383 -15.37 7.56 3.51
N LEU A 384 -14.73 8.41 2.70
CA LEU A 384 -14.58 8.27 1.25
C LEU A 384 -13.25 7.62 0.84
N SER A 385 -12.37 7.32 1.80
CA SER A 385 -11.08 6.69 1.55
C SER A 385 -11.27 5.27 0.98
N PRO A 386 -10.74 4.94 -0.22
CA PRO A 386 -10.92 3.63 -0.84
C PRO A 386 -10.53 2.44 0.03
N PRO A 387 -9.36 2.42 0.70
CA PRO A 387 -9.00 1.33 1.59
C PRO A 387 -10.04 1.11 2.70
N VAL A 388 -10.62 2.18 3.27
CA VAL A 388 -11.57 2.07 4.38
C VAL A 388 -12.86 1.40 3.95
N TRP A 389 -13.49 1.90 2.88
CA TRP A 389 -14.80 1.36 2.47
C TRP A 389 -14.66 -0.01 1.79
N ILE A 390 -13.55 -0.29 1.07
CA ILE A 390 -13.28 -1.62 0.50
C ILE A 390 -13.15 -2.65 1.62
N ASN A 391 -12.37 -2.33 2.66
CA ASN A 391 -12.13 -3.21 3.78
C ASN A 391 -13.43 -3.66 4.45
N VAL A 392 -14.34 -2.70 4.66
CA VAL A 392 -15.58 -2.90 5.39
C VAL A 392 -16.67 -3.52 4.51
N ALA A 393 -16.95 -2.90 3.36
CA ALA A 393 -18.13 -3.23 2.57
C ALA A 393 -17.86 -4.31 1.53
N TRP A 394 -16.65 -4.38 0.95
CA TRP A 394 -16.33 -5.39 -0.05
C TRP A 394 -15.73 -6.64 0.58
N TRP A 395 -14.69 -6.50 1.40
CA TRP A 395 -14.00 -7.64 2.02
C TRP A 395 -14.71 -8.16 3.28
N GLY A 396 -15.32 -7.28 4.08
CA GLY A 396 -15.93 -7.67 5.35
C GLY A 396 -14.90 -7.98 6.45
N GLN A 397 -13.77 -7.27 6.44
CA GLN A 397 -12.73 -7.39 7.45
C GLN A 397 -13.09 -6.60 8.72
N VAL A 398 -12.35 -6.87 9.79
CA VAL A 398 -12.67 -6.38 11.14
C VAL A 398 -11.85 -5.17 11.58
N ASP A 399 -10.96 -4.63 10.75
CA ASP A 399 -10.09 -3.53 11.16
C ASP A 399 -10.88 -2.28 11.57
N ALA A 400 -12.09 -2.11 11.02
CA ALA A 400 -13.01 -1.04 11.43
C ALA A 400 -13.45 -1.16 12.91
N LEU A 401 -13.56 -2.37 13.47
CA LEU A 401 -13.86 -2.57 14.89
C LEU A 401 -12.71 -2.05 15.76
N LEU A 402 -11.47 -2.33 15.37
CA LEU A 402 -10.29 -1.82 16.07
C LEU A 402 -10.19 -0.30 15.97
N MET A 403 -10.54 0.26 14.80
CA MET A 403 -10.49 1.70 14.59
C MET A 403 -11.45 2.48 15.49
N VAL A 404 -12.64 1.93 15.81
CA VAL A 404 -13.55 2.58 16.78
C VAL A 404 -12.86 2.78 18.13
N PHE A 405 -12.17 1.78 18.65
CA PHE A 405 -11.49 1.87 19.95
C PHE A 405 -10.34 2.88 19.92
N LEU A 406 -9.56 2.89 18.85
CA LEU A 406 -8.47 3.87 18.68
C LEU A 406 -9.03 5.30 18.58
N ALA A 407 -10.06 5.52 17.76
CA ALA A 407 -10.71 6.81 17.63
C ALA A 407 -11.32 7.27 18.97
N ALA A 408 -12.01 6.38 19.69
CA ALA A 408 -12.56 6.67 21.01
C ALA A 408 -11.47 7.03 22.03
N LEU A 409 -10.33 6.32 22.03
CA LEU A 409 -9.19 6.63 22.89
C LEU A 409 -8.63 8.03 22.62
N CYS A 410 -8.48 8.41 21.34
CA CYS A 410 -8.08 9.76 20.95
C CYS A 410 -9.12 10.81 21.40
N CYS A 411 -10.41 10.50 21.30
CA CYS A 411 -11.48 11.37 21.77
C CYS A 411 -11.45 11.58 23.29
N CYS A 412 -11.23 10.51 24.07
CA CYS A 412 -11.23 10.52 25.53
C CYS A 412 -9.95 11.13 26.15
N SER A 413 -8.78 10.82 25.59
CA SER A 413 -7.49 11.33 26.09
C SER A 413 -7.43 12.86 26.07
N THR A 414 -8.05 13.51 25.08
CA THR A 414 -8.13 14.97 25.03
C THR A 414 -9.05 15.58 26.09
N VAL A 415 -10.04 14.84 26.59
CA VAL A 415 -10.92 15.30 27.68
C VAL A 415 -10.18 15.21 29.02
N LEU A 416 -9.45 14.12 29.27
CA LEU A 416 -8.71 13.90 30.51
C LEU A 416 -7.53 14.87 30.67
N LEU A 417 -6.80 15.18 29.58
CA LEU A 417 -5.70 16.15 29.62
C LEU A 417 -6.19 17.59 29.76
N GLY A 418 -7.37 17.92 29.21
CA GLY A 418 -8.00 19.24 29.40
C GLY A 418 -8.49 19.49 30.83
N ALA A 419 -8.98 18.45 31.51
CA ALA A 419 -9.43 18.54 32.90
C ALA A 419 -8.27 18.75 33.90
N GLY A 420 -7.07 18.24 33.60
CA GLY A 420 -5.88 18.42 34.45
C GLY A 420 -5.19 19.78 34.33
N ALA A 421 -5.35 20.48 33.20
CA ALA A 421 -4.73 21.80 33.00
C ALA A 421 -5.57 22.95 33.62
N GLY A 422 -6.85 22.74 33.88
CA GLY A 422 -7.76 23.74 34.45
C GLY A 422 -7.59 24.01 35.96
N SER A 423 -6.90 23.14 36.70
CA SER A 423 -6.73 23.28 38.16
C SER A 423 -5.36 23.83 38.60
N ALA A 424 -4.38 23.93 37.70
CA ALA A 424 -3.02 24.37 38.04
C ALA A 424 -2.69 25.83 37.65
N GLY A 425 -3.61 26.55 37.01
CA GLY A 425 -3.36 27.86 36.39
C GLY A 425 -4.03 29.07 37.06
N GLN A 426 -4.43 28.98 38.33
CA GLN A 426 -5.02 30.10 39.08
C GLN A 426 -4.18 30.50 40.31
N LEU A 427 -2.87 30.25 40.28
CA LEU A 427 -1.91 30.90 41.17
C LEU A 427 -1.36 32.14 40.48
N ARG A 428 -1.76 33.28 41.04
CA ARG A 428 -1.36 34.66 40.75
C ARG A 428 0.13 34.81 40.39
N CYS A 429 0.39 35.54 39.31
CA CYS A 429 1.33 36.68 39.25
C CYS A 429 0.80 37.67 38.23
#